data_AF-A0A1Q7AHJ7-F1
#
_entry.id   AF-A0A1Q7AHJ7-F1
#
_cell.length_a   1.000
_cell.length_b   1.000
_cell.length_c   1.000
_cell.angle_alpha   90.00
_cell.angle_beta   90.00
_cell.angle_gamma   90.00
#
_symmetry.space_group_name_H-M   'P 1'
#
loop_
_entity.id
_entity.type
_entity.pdbx_description
1 polymer ?
#
loop_
_entity_poly.entity_id
_entity_poly.type
_entity_poly.pdbx_seq_one_letter_code
_entity_poly.pdbx_strand_id
1 'polypeptide(L)'
;MRATDLAEAAMRAWEAKDMHGLTSLLSDDFVCRGLLPQPVRKAQYLGFVQAIMMAMPDWSFHDHLLDEGPVTEQGERVFWCTCIGTPPTT
;
A
#
# COMPACT_ATOMS: atom_id res chain seq x y z
N MET A 1 5.96 -5.21 -16.19
CA MET A 1 4.99 -5.01 -15.11
C MET A 1 4.67 -3.53 -15.06
N ARG A 2 3.41 -3.13 -15.12
CA ARG A 2 3.02 -1.73 -14.95
C ARG A 2 3.10 -1.34 -13.46
N ALA A 3 3.17 -0.05 -13.16
CA ALA A 3 3.18 0.39 -11.76
C ALA A 3 1.89 -0.01 -11.03
N THR A 4 0.76 -0.01 -11.74
CA THR A 4 -0.54 -0.49 -11.24
C THR A 4 -0.51 -1.96 -10.87
N ASP A 5 0.08 -2.81 -11.71
CA ASP A 5 0.14 -4.25 -11.46
C ASP A 5 0.96 -4.54 -10.19
N LEU A 6 2.06 -3.79 -9.99
CA LEU A 6 2.91 -3.91 -8.80
C LEU A 6 2.17 -3.46 -7.54
N ALA A 7 1.48 -2.31 -7.60
CA ALA A 7 0.69 -1.81 -6.49
C ALA A 7 -0.44 -2.78 -6.13
N GLU A 8 -1.13 -3.35 -7.13
CA GLU A 8 -2.18 -4.34 -6.93
C GLU A 8 -1.63 -5.61 -6.26
N ALA A 9 -0.51 -6.13 -6.75
CA ALA A 9 0.16 -7.28 -6.15
C ALA A 9 0.55 -7.01 -4.68
N ALA A 10 0.99 -5.79 -4.36
CA ALA A 10 1.33 -5.40 -3.00
C ALA A 10 0.09 -5.33 -2.09
N MET A 11 -1.06 -4.82 -2.56
CA MET A 11 -2.30 -4.85 -1.76
C MET A 11 -2.73 -6.28 -1.47
N ARG A 12 -2.74 -7.13 -2.50
CA ARG A 12 -3.15 -8.53 -2.37
C ARG A 12 -2.25 -9.28 -1.39
N ALA A 13 -0.94 -9.04 -1.45
CA ALA A 13 0.00 -9.58 -0.47
C ALA A 13 -0.31 -9.10 0.96
N TRP A 14 -0.70 -7.83 1.12
CA TRP A 14 -1.10 -7.30 2.42
C TRP A 14 -2.39 -7.97 2.93
N GLU A 15 -3.45 -8.02 2.13
CA GLU A 15 -4.72 -8.65 2.51
C GLU A 15 -4.57 -10.15 2.83
N ALA A 16 -3.72 -10.85 2.07
CA ALA A 16 -3.39 -12.25 2.30
C ALA A 16 -2.45 -12.48 3.50
N LYS A 17 -2.00 -11.41 4.18
CA LYS A 17 -1.00 -11.44 5.26
C LYS A 17 0.32 -12.09 4.83
N ASP A 18 0.64 -12.01 3.54
CA ASP A 18 1.86 -12.55 2.95
C ASP A 18 2.99 -11.51 3.03
N MET A 19 3.61 -11.43 4.21
CA MET A 19 4.74 -10.52 4.44
C MET A 19 5.95 -10.85 3.58
N HIS A 20 6.15 -12.12 3.22
CA HIS A 20 7.26 -12.52 2.38
C HIS A 20 7.04 -12.04 0.93
N GLY A 21 5.84 -12.28 0.39
CA GLY A 21 5.41 -11.75 -0.89
C GLY A 21 5.53 -10.24 -0.95
N LEU A 22 4.99 -9.52 0.03
CA LEU A 22 5.08 -8.06 0.11
C LEU A 22 6.54 -7.58 0.12
N THR A 23 7.42 -8.23 0.88
CA THR A 23 8.85 -7.86 0.97
C THR A 23 9.56 -7.99 -0.38
N SER A 24 9.23 -9.02 -1.17
CA SER A 24 9.81 -9.27 -2.49
C SER A 24 9.38 -8.29 -3.57
N LEU A 25 8.24 -7.62 -3.38
CA LEU A 25 7.71 -6.61 -4.30
C LEU A 25 8.33 -5.22 -4.09
N LEU A 26 9.06 -5.00 -2.99
CA LEU A 26 9.67 -3.71 -2.67
C LEU A 26 11.16 -3.70 -2.99
N SER A 27 11.64 -2.64 -3.65
CA SER A 27 13.06 -2.38 -3.87
C SER A 27 13.80 -2.13 -2.55
N ASP A 28 15.11 -2.39 -2.50
CA ASP A 28 15.92 -2.18 -1.28
C ASP A 28 16.09 -0.70 -0.91
N ASP A 29 15.99 0.20 -1.89
CA ASP A 29 16.00 1.65 -1.72
C ASP A 29 14.60 2.25 -1.51
N PHE A 30 13.58 1.41 -1.29
CA PHE A 30 12.20 1.85 -1.08
C PHE A 30 12.07 2.85 0.09
N VAL A 31 11.33 3.94 -0.17
CA VAL A 31 10.97 4.96 0.80
C VAL A 31 9.47 5.19 0.78
N CYS A 32 8.80 4.95 1.91
CA CYS A 32 7.40 5.34 2.10
C CYS A 32 7.33 6.80 2.57
N ARG A 33 6.49 7.61 1.92
CA ARG A 33 6.23 9.01 2.27
C ARG A 33 4.71 9.24 2.37
N GLY A 34 4.29 10.21 3.17
CA GLY A 34 2.89 10.65 3.27
C GLY A 34 2.00 9.79 4.17
N LEU A 35 2.30 8.50 4.36
CA LEU A 35 1.54 7.62 5.26
C LEU A 35 1.93 7.76 6.74
N LEU A 36 3.21 8.05 7.00
CA LEU A 36 3.77 8.21 8.35
C LEU A 36 4.32 9.63 8.55
N PRO A 37 4.46 10.12 9.80
CA PRO A 37 4.89 11.49 10.10
C PRO A 37 6.23 11.89 9.48
N GLN A 38 7.10 10.91 9.22
CA GLN A 38 8.38 11.09 8.56
C GLN A 38 8.55 10.03 7.47
N PRO A 39 9.36 10.29 6.43
CA PRO A 39 9.75 9.26 5.48
C PRO A 39 10.38 8.07 6.19
N VAL A 40 9.97 6.86 5.81
CA VAL A 40 10.51 5.62 6.39
C VAL A 40 11.06 4.71 5.30
N ARG A 41 12.07 3.92 5.65
CA ARG A 41 12.70 2.93 4.74
C ARG A 41 11.96 1.58 4.79
N LYS A 42 12.23 0.71 3.82
CA LYS A 42 11.66 -0.65 3.67
C LYS A 42 11.40 -1.40 4.99
N ALA A 43 12.42 -1.57 5.83
CA ALA A 43 12.28 -2.33 7.08
C ALA A 43 11.26 -1.71 8.05
N GLN A 44 11.24 -0.38 8.18
CA GLN A 44 10.31 0.33 9.05
C GLN A 44 8.88 0.28 8.49
N TYR A 45 8.72 0.41 7.17
CA TYR A 45 7.44 0.24 6.50
C TYR A 45 6.87 -1.17 6.69
N LEU A 46 7.68 -2.21 6.49
CA LEU A 46 7.24 -3.60 6.69
C LEU A 46 6.87 -3.89 8.14
N GLY A 47 7.61 -3.34 9.11
CA GLY A 47 7.25 -3.43 10.53
C GLY A 47 5.91 -2.75 10.85
N PHE A 48 5.65 -1.60 10.25
CA PHE A 48 4.35 -0.92 10.36
C PHE A 48 3.21 -1.76 9.76
N VAL A 49 3.37 -2.26 8.53
CA VAL A 49 2.38 -3.10 7.87
C VAL A 49 2.08 -4.36 8.70
N GLN A 50 3.11 -5.03 9.22
CA GLN A 50 2.94 -6.20 10.09
C GLN A 50 2.16 -5.85 11.37
N ALA A 51 2.44 -4.70 12.00
CA ALA A 51 1.69 -4.25 13.17
C ALA A 51 0.21 -4.01 12.84
N ILE A 52 -0.08 -3.43 11.66
CA ILE A 52 -1.45 -3.25 11.16
C ILE A 52 -2.15 -4.59 10.94
N MET A 53 -1.51 -5.55 10.26
CA MET A 53 -2.09 -6.89 10.04
C MET A 53 -2.41 -7.62 11.35
N MET A 54 -1.61 -7.42 12.40
CA MET A 54 -1.87 -8.00 13.72
C MET A 54 -3.02 -7.29 14.45
N ALA A 55 -3.07 -5.97 14.38
CA ALA A 55 -4.10 -5.17 15.05
C ALA A 55 -5.47 -5.25 14.36
N MET A 56 -5.48 -5.40 13.04
CA MET A 56 -6.69 -5.43 12.19
C MET A 56 -6.64 -6.68 11.29
N PRO A 57 -6.97 -7.86 11.83
CA PRO A 57 -6.82 -9.12 11.11
C PRO A 57 -7.78 -9.28 9.93
N ASP A 58 -8.87 -8.52 9.88
CA ASP A 58 -9.85 -8.56 8.79
C ASP A 58 -9.72 -7.36 7.83
N TRP A 59 -8.55 -6.70 7.86
CA TRP A 59 -8.25 -5.58 6.97
C TRP A 59 -8.42 -5.97 5.50
N SER A 60 -9.14 -5.15 4.75
CA SER A 60 -9.23 -5.20 3.30
C SER A 60 -9.22 -3.79 2.73
N PHE A 61 -8.73 -3.65 1.50
CA PHE A 61 -8.79 -2.43 0.74
C PHE A 61 -10.06 -2.45 -0.10
N HIS A 62 -10.99 -1.54 0.21
CA HIS A 62 -12.22 -1.41 -0.57
C HIS A 62 -11.93 -0.64 -1.86
N ASP A 63 -12.49 -1.13 -2.98
CA ASP A 63 -12.41 -0.52 -4.31
C ASP A 63 -10.97 -0.21 -4.77
N HIS A 64 -10.26 -1.21 -5.29
CA HIS A 64 -8.89 -1.11 -5.84
C HIS A 64 -8.80 -0.28 -7.13
N LEU A 65 -9.22 0.98 -7.08
CA LEU A 65 -9.07 1.95 -8.15
C LEU A 65 -7.64 2.47 -8.13
N LEU A 66 -6.79 1.89 -8.98
CA LEU A 66 -5.45 2.40 -9.26
C LEU A 66 -5.46 3.20 -10.55
N ASP A 67 -5.00 4.45 -10.49
CA ASP A 67 -4.77 5.29 -11.66
C ASP A 67 -3.27 5.53 -11.83
N GLU A 68 -2.74 5.24 -13.03
CA GLU A 68 -1.34 5.49 -13.39
C GLU A 68 -1.27 6.81 -14.16
N GLY A 69 -0.72 7.83 -13.51
CA GLY A 69 -0.54 9.16 -14.10
C GLY A 69 0.91 9.46 -14.48
N PRO A 70 1.15 10.47 -15.34
CA PRO A 70 2.50 10.92 -15.64
C PRO A 70 3.20 11.43 -14.38
N VAL A 71 4.47 11.06 -14.23
CA VAL A 71 5.36 11.60 -13.19
C VAL A 71 5.74 13.02 -13.60
N THR A 72 4.95 14.00 -13.20
CA THR A 72 5.37 15.42 -13.24
C THR A 72 6.46 15.61 -12.18
N GLU A 73 7.54 16.32 -12.48
CA GLU A 73 8.86 16.46 -11.79
C GLU A 73 8.90 16.76 -10.25
N GLN A 74 7.91 16.36 -9.46
CA GLN A 74 7.87 16.46 -8.00
C GLN A 74 7.59 15.14 -7.28
N GLY A 75 7.89 14.01 -7.94
CA GLY A 75 7.96 12.69 -7.29
C GLY A 75 6.73 11.82 -7.51
N GLU A 76 7.00 10.52 -7.54
CA GLU A 76 6.09 9.40 -7.83
C GLU A 76 4.69 9.58 -7.21
N ARG A 77 3.64 9.54 -8.04
CA ARG A 77 2.24 9.51 -7.59
C ARG A 77 1.69 8.10 -7.83
N VAL A 78 1.55 7.34 -6.74
CA VAL A 78 0.55 6.27 -6.64
C VAL A 78 -0.45 6.73 -5.59
N PHE A 79 -1.69 7.04 -5.98
CA PHE A 79 -2.75 7.35 -5.04
C PHE A 79 -3.30 6.07 -4.45
N TRP A 80 -3.23 5.98 -3.12
CA TRP A 80 -3.95 5.00 -2.34
C TRP A 80 -5.08 5.71 -1.60
N CYS A 81 -6.29 5.69 -2.18
CA CYS A 81 -7.49 6.10 -1.47
C CYS A 81 -8.13 4.88 -0.83
N THR A 82 -7.93 4.69 0.48
CA THR A 82 -8.87 3.89 1.28
C THR A 82 -9.99 4.81 1.71
N CYS A 83 -11.08 4.84 0.94
CA CYS A 83 -12.31 5.47 1.40
C CYS A 83 -13.00 4.53 2.39
N ILE A 84 -13.05 4.89 3.69
CA ILE A 84 -14.00 4.27 4.63
C ILE A 84 -15.36 4.92 4.36
N GLY A 85 -16.10 4.37 3.40
CA GLY A 85 -17.50 4.70 3.19
C GLY A 85 -18.39 3.85 4.08
N THR A 86 -19.26 4.46 4.88
CA THR A 86 -20.39 3.75 5.51
C THR A 86 -21.22 3.03 4.44
N PRO A 87 -21.69 1.80 4.69
CA PRO A 87 -22.49 1.06 3.73
C PRO A 87 -23.76 1.85 3.36
N PRO A 88 -24.25 1.75 2.11
CA PRO A 88 -25.46 2.44 1.71
C PRO A 88 -26.64 1.97 2.57
N THR A 89 -27.23 2.90 3.34
CA THR A 89 -28.55 2.72 3.95
C THR A 89 -29.57 2.54 2.83
N THR A 90 -30.29 1.41 2.89
CA THR A 90 -31.38 1.03 2.00
C THR A 90 -32.53 2.03 2.04
#